data_AF-A0A1F6FIH3-F1
#
_entry.id   AF-A0A1F6FIH3-F1
#
_cell.length_a   1.000
_cell.length_b   1.000
_cell.length_c   1.000
_cell.angle_alpha   90.00
_cell.angle_beta   90.00
_cell.angle_gamma   90.00
#
_symmetry.space_group_name_H-M   'P 1'
#
loop_
_entity.id
_entity.type
_entity.pdbx_description
1 polymer ?
#
loop_
_entity_poly.entity_id
_entity_poly.type
_entity_poly.pdbx_seq_one_letter_code
_entity_poly.pdbx_strand_id
1 'polypeptide(L)'
;MTNIHHKIMRRVYYIYTLRHLKHPLSVHSAVVAVCLLVLSRVVSIPDVFANMLEVRVGELANFWINAFLNTGTMTLVLVGVIMLMALSLPWRIKSYEMDELMFRVN
;
A
#
# COMPACT_ATOMS: atom_id res chain seq x y z
N MET A 1 -29.82 33.87 4.85
CA MET A 1 -28.45 33.93 4.29
C MET A 1 -27.56 32.72 4.64
N THR A 2 -27.92 31.85 5.59
CA THR A 2 -27.07 30.71 6.05
C THR A 2 -27.05 29.50 5.10
N ASN A 3 -28.10 29.30 4.29
CA ASN A 3 -28.22 28.13 3.40
C ASN A 3 -27.25 28.13 2.20
N ILE A 4 -26.88 29.31 1.69
CA ILE A 4 -25.99 29.44 0.52
C ILE A 4 -24.55 29.11 0.92
N HIS A 5 -24.09 29.65 2.06
CA HIS A 5 -22.77 29.36 2.61
C HIS A 5 -22.58 27.85 2.86
N HIS A 6 -23.61 27.18 3.39
CA HIS A 6 -23.57 25.74 3.66
C HIS A 6 -23.55 24.89 2.38
N LYS A 7 -24.13 25.36 1.27
CA LYS A 7 -24.03 24.69 -0.05
C LYS A 7 -22.65 24.88 -0.68
N ILE A 8 -22.06 26.07 -0.57
CA ILE A 8 -20.74 26.39 -1.11
C ILE A 8 -19.66 25.60 -0.37
N MET A 9 -19.68 25.61 0.97
CA MET A 9 -18.71 24.87 1.79
C MET A 9 -18.72 23.36 1.48
N ARG A 10 -19.90 22.78 1.25
CA ARG A 10 -20.02 21.36 0.89
C ARG A 10 -19.34 21.04 -0.44
N ARG A 11 -19.48 21.91 -1.44
CA ARG A 11 -18.79 21.74 -2.74
C ARG A 11 -17.29 21.91 -2.59
N VAL A 12 -16.83 22.83 -1.76
CA VAL A 12 -15.40 22.99 -1.45
C VAL A 12 -14.84 21.72 -0.79
N TYR A 13 -15.56 21.14 0.18
CA TYR A 13 -15.17 19.86 0.78
C TYR A 13 -15.15 18.71 -0.22
N TYR A 14 -16.15 18.61 -1.11
CA TYR A 14 -16.14 17.60 -2.17
C TYR A 14 -14.97 17.77 -3.13
N ILE A 15 -14.67 19.00 -3.57
CA ILE A 15 -13.55 19.27 -4.47
C ILE A 15 -12.22 19.01 -3.76
N TYR A 16 -12.09 19.40 -2.49
CA TYR A 16 -10.90 19.18 -1.68
C TYR A 16 -10.65 17.68 -1.46
N THR A 17 -11.68 16.92 -1.07
CA THR A 17 -11.59 15.46 -0.91
C THR A 17 -11.34 14.75 -2.24
N LEU A 18 -11.99 15.16 -3.33
CA LEU A 18 -11.70 14.64 -4.68
C LEU A 18 -10.27 14.94 -5.12
N ARG A 19 -9.73 16.12 -4.81
CA ARG A 19 -8.34 16.49 -5.09
C ARG A 19 -7.36 15.66 -4.26
N HIS A 20 -7.71 15.35 -3.01
CA HIS A 20 -6.91 14.50 -2.13
C HIS A 20 -7.00 13.00 -2.49
N LEU A 21 -8.15 12.55 -3.01
CA LEU A 21 -8.33 11.20 -3.58
C LEU A 21 -7.60 11.02 -4.92
N LYS A 22 -7.53 12.08 -5.74
CA LYS A 22 -6.68 12.11 -6.94
C LYS A 22 -5.19 12.13 -6.62
N HIS A 23 -4.81 12.28 -5.35
CA HIS A 23 -3.41 12.16 -4.96
C HIS A 23 -2.98 10.69 -5.17
N PRO A 24 -1.91 10.44 -5.94
CA PRO A 24 -1.35 9.10 -6.19
C PRO A 24 -1.07 8.28 -4.93
N LEU A 25 -0.76 8.96 -3.82
CA LEU A 25 -0.46 8.39 -2.52
C LEU A 25 -1.71 7.81 -1.87
N SER A 26 -2.87 8.47 -2.05
CA SER A 26 -4.15 7.96 -1.55
C SER A 26 -4.59 6.69 -2.29
N VAL A 27 -4.34 6.63 -3.60
CA VAL A 27 -4.64 5.42 -4.39
C VAL A 27 -3.68 4.28 -4.03
N HIS A 28 -2.38 4.58 -3.88
CA HIS A 28 -1.41 3.56 -3.45
C HIS A 28 -1.69 3.07 -2.04
N SER A 29 -1.97 3.94 -1.07
CA SER A 29 -2.30 3.52 0.29
C SER A 29 -3.57 2.69 0.34
N ALA A 30 -4.58 3.03 -0.45
CA ALA A 30 -5.79 2.23 -0.58
C ALA A 30 -5.49 0.83 -1.16
N VAL A 31 -4.69 0.73 -2.22
CA VAL A 31 -4.35 -0.58 -2.82
C VAL A 31 -3.46 -1.41 -1.88
N VAL A 32 -2.50 -0.79 -1.19
CA VAL A 32 -1.70 -1.48 -0.16
C VAL A 32 -2.59 -1.98 0.98
N ALA A 33 -3.52 -1.17 1.48
CA ALA A 33 -4.45 -1.57 2.53
C ALA A 33 -5.33 -2.75 2.08
N VAL A 34 -5.84 -2.73 0.84
CA VAL A 34 -6.60 -3.84 0.26
C VAL A 34 -5.73 -5.08 0.12
N CYS A 35 -4.49 -4.95 -0.37
CA CYS A 35 -3.56 -6.07 -0.46
C CYS A 35 -3.28 -6.68 0.92
N LEU A 36 -3.05 -5.86 1.95
CA LEU A 36 -2.82 -6.33 3.31
C LEU A 36 -4.04 -7.05 3.90
N LEU A 37 -5.26 -6.57 3.62
CA LEU A 37 -6.50 -7.24 4.04
C LEU A 37 -6.72 -8.59 3.34
N VAL A 38 -6.37 -8.68 2.05
CA VAL A 38 -6.44 -9.96 1.34
C VAL A 38 -5.32 -10.89 1.83
N LEU A 39 -4.11 -10.36 2.06
CA LEU A 39 -2.99 -11.14 2.58
C LEU A 39 -3.31 -11.73 3.96
N SER A 40 -3.95 -10.98 4.87
CA SER A 40 -4.33 -11.49 6.19
C SER A 40 -5.42 -12.57 6.14
N ARG A 41 -6.19 -12.65 5.06
CA ARG A 41 -7.17 -13.71 4.80
C ARG A 41 -6.53 -14.97 4.20
N VAL A 42 -5.44 -14.82 3.45
CA VAL A 42 -4.78 -15.92 2.74
C VAL A 42 -3.60 -16.48 3.54
N VAL A 43 -2.96 -15.67 4.39
CA VAL A 43 -1.83 -16.06 5.23
C VAL A 43 -2.15 -15.79 6.69
N SER A 44 -2.26 -16.87 7.47
CA SER A 44 -2.23 -16.80 8.92
C SER A 44 -0.82 -16.42 9.38
N ILE A 45 -0.61 -15.14 9.67
CA ILE A 45 0.60 -14.64 10.34
C ILE A 45 0.98 -15.48 11.59
N PRO A 46 0.06 -15.84 12.50
CA PRO A 46 0.43 -16.64 13.68
C PRO A 46 0.98 -18.03 13.30
N ASP A 47 0.47 -18.67 12.26
CA ASP A 47 0.95 -19.98 11.80
C ASP A 47 2.36 -19.87 11.21
N VAL A 48 2.65 -18.78 10.48
CA VAL A 48 4.01 -18.52 9.96
C VAL A 48 5.00 -18.35 11.11
N PHE A 49 4.65 -17.58 12.15
CA PHE A 49 5.51 -17.38 13.31
C PHE A 49 5.67 -18.65 14.16
N ALA A 50 4.62 -19.43 14.34
CA ALA A 50 4.68 -20.71 15.06
C ALA A 50 5.64 -21.68 14.35
N ASN A 51 5.51 -21.84 13.03
CA ASN A 51 6.42 -22.66 12.23
C ASN A 51 7.87 -22.12 12.26
N MET A 52 8.07 -20.80 12.29
CA MET A 52 9.40 -20.22 12.32
C MET A 52 10.11 -20.41 13.66
N LEU A 53 9.36 -20.45 14.78
CA LEU A 53 9.90 -20.71 16.12
C LEU A 53 10.26 -22.19 16.34
N GLU A 54 9.61 -23.09 15.61
CA GLU A 54 9.85 -24.54 15.70
C GLU A 54 11.10 -24.97 14.90
N VAL A 55 11.53 -24.15 13.93
CA VAL A 55 12.69 -24.42 13.07
C VAL A 55 13.99 -24.07 13.78
N ARG A 56 14.96 -25.01 13.79
CA ARG A 56 16.32 -24.76 14.30
C ARG A 56 16.96 -23.61 13.54
N VAL A 57 17.66 -22.73 14.27
CA VAL A 57 18.22 -21.48 13.73
C VAL A 57 19.15 -21.69 12.50
N GLY A 58 19.80 -22.86 12.41
CA GLY A 58 20.65 -23.24 11.28
C GLY A 58 19.90 -23.71 10.01
N GLU A 59 18.61 -23.99 10.09
CA GLU A 59 17.78 -24.47 8.99
C GLU A 59 16.80 -23.39 8.47
N LEU A 60 16.85 -22.17 9.02
CA LEU A 60 15.97 -21.07 8.62
C LEU A 60 16.01 -20.83 7.10
N ALA A 61 17.18 -20.87 6.47
CA ALA A 61 17.31 -20.64 5.03
C ALA A 61 16.53 -21.69 4.20
N ASN A 62 16.63 -22.97 4.59
CA ASN A 62 15.88 -24.04 3.93
C ASN A 62 14.37 -23.93 4.21
N PHE A 63 13.99 -23.51 5.41
CA PHE A 63 12.61 -23.22 5.74
C PHE A 63 12.03 -22.09 4.88
N TRP A 64 12.77 -20.99 4.68
CA TRP A 64 12.34 -19.90 3.81
C TRP A 64 12.18 -20.34 2.35
N ILE A 65 13.13 -21.12 1.83
CA ILE A 65 13.06 -21.64 0.46
C ILE A 65 11.86 -22.59 0.30
N ASN A 66 11.67 -23.52 1.23
CA ASN A 66 10.53 -24.45 1.18
C ASN A 66 9.20 -23.74 1.39
N ALA A 67 9.14 -22.77 2.30
CA ALA A 67 7.95 -21.95 2.50
C ALA A 67 7.62 -21.21 1.20
N PHE A 68 8.61 -20.57 0.57
CA PHE A 68 8.42 -19.85 -0.69
C PHE A 68 7.93 -20.77 -1.82
N LEU A 69 8.54 -21.94 -2.00
CA LEU A 69 8.18 -22.91 -3.04
C LEU A 69 6.80 -23.54 -2.82
N ASN A 70 6.36 -23.69 -1.56
CA ASN A 70 5.06 -24.25 -1.23
C ASN A 70 3.97 -23.19 -0.98
N THR A 71 4.29 -21.90 -1.00
CA THR A 71 3.26 -20.86 -0.91
C THR A 71 2.36 -20.88 -2.13
N GLY A 72 1.07 -20.65 -1.92
CA GLY A 72 0.11 -20.52 -3.01
C GLY A 72 0.50 -19.41 -4.00
N THR A 73 0.12 -19.56 -5.26
CA THR A 73 0.36 -18.56 -6.31
C THR A 73 -0.26 -17.20 -5.97
N MET A 74 -1.42 -17.20 -5.31
CA MET A 74 -2.14 -15.99 -4.90
C MET A 74 -1.33 -15.15 -3.89
N THR A 75 -0.67 -15.81 -2.94
CA THR A 75 0.23 -15.19 -1.97
C THR A 75 1.48 -14.59 -2.60
N LEU A 76 2.09 -15.30 -3.55
CA LEU A 76 3.25 -14.79 -4.28
C LEU A 76 2.90 -13.54 -5.09
N VAL A 77 1.74 -13.53 -5.74
CA VAL A 77 1.24 -12.35 -6.46
C VAL A 77 1.02 -11.16 -5.51
N LEU A 78 0.37 -11.38 -4.36
CA LEU A 78 0.14 -10.33 -3.37
C LEU A 78 1.45 -9.74 -2.83
N VAL A 79 2.41 -10.58 -2.46
CA VAL A 79 3.74 -10.13 -2.00
C VAL A 79 4.46 -9.36 -3.12
N GLY A 80 4.41 -9.85 -4.36
CA GLY A 80 4.99 -9.15 -5.51
C GLY A 80 4.38 -7.77 -5.75
N VAL A 81 3.05 -7.64 -5.63
CA VAL A 81 2.35 -6.35 -5.75
C VAL A 81 2.77 -5.39 -4.63
N ILE A 82 2.85 -5.87 -3.39
CA ILE A 82 3.29 -5.05 -2.25
C ILE A 82 4.74 -4.60 -2.45
N MET A 83 5.62 -5.50 -2.90
CA MET A 83 7.05 -5.20 -3.12
C MET A 83 7.24 -4.20 -4.26
N LEU A 84 6.52 -4.36 -5.37
CA LEU A 84 6.52 -3.39 -6.47
C LEU A 84 5.99 -2.03 -6.03
N MET A 85 4.93 -1.99 -5.22
CA MET A 85 4.42 -0.73 -4.66
C MET A 85 5.45 -0.07 -3.74
N ALA A 86 6.07 -0.84 -2.85
CA ALA A 86 7.10 -0.35 -1.94
C ALA A 86 8.30 0.25 -2.70
N LEU A 87 8.73 -0.41 -3.77
CA LEU A 87 9.84 0.07 -4.61
C LEU A 87 9.46 1.28 -5.47
N SER A 88 8.19 1.40 -5.87
CA SER A 88 7.70 2.51 -6.69
C SER A 88 7.47 3.83 -5.91
N LEU A 89 7.33 3.76 -4.59
CA LEU A 89 7.13 4.92 -3.70
C LEU A 89 8.25 5.97 -3.83
N PRO A 90 9.56 5.65 -3.69
CA PRO A 90 10.62 6.66 -3.75
C PRO A 90 10.70 7.36 -5.11
N TRP A 91 10.43 6.65 -6.21
CA TRP A 91 10.46 7.22 -7.57
C TRP A 91 9.29 8.19 -7.81
N ARG A 92 8.13 7.90 -7.22
CA ARG A 92 6.97 8.78 -7.30
C ARG A 92 7.14 10.02 -6.43
N ILE A 93 7.59 9.89 -5.18
CA ILE A 93 7.82 11.05 -4.29
C ILE A 93 8.73 12.08 -4.98
N LYS A 94 9.81 11.62 -5.62
CA LYS A 94 10.73 12.47 -6.39
C LYS A 94 10.08 13.17 -7.60
N SER A 95 9.15 12.52 -8.28
CA SER A 95 8.44 13.15 -9.42
C SER A 95 7.47 14.25 -8.97
N TYR A 96 6.85 14.10 -7.79
CA TYR A 96 5.92 15.10 -7.28
C TYR A 96 6.61 16.37 -6.78
N GLU A 97 7.82 16.26 -6.22
CA GLU A 97 8.63 17.44 -5.87
C GLU A 97 8.94 18.31 -7.10
N MET A 98 9.20 17.67 -8.24
CA MET A 98 9.51 18.38 -9.50
C MET A 98 8.29 19.10 -10.09
N ASP A 99 7.09 18.49 -9.99
CA ASP A 99 5.84 19.14 -10.43
C ASP A 99 5.48 20.36 -9.57
N GLU A 100 5.71 20.29 -8.24
CA GLU A 100 5.45 21.41 -7.35
C GLU A 100 6.45 22.57 -7.57
N LEU A 101 7.72 22.26 -7.86
CA LEU A 101 8.74 23.25 -8.20
C LEU A 101 8.42 23.96 -9.53
N MET A 102 7.98 23.22 -10.55
CA MET A 102 7.59 23.80 -11.85
C MET A 102 6.35 24.71 -11.73
N PHE A 103 5.41 24.40 -10.83
CA PHE A 103 4.22 25.24 -10.59
C PHE A 103 4.53 26.52 -9.78
N ARG A 104 5.63 26.56 -9.00
CA ARG A 104 6.05 27.78 -8.27
C ARG A 104 6.89 28.75 -9.10
N VAL A 105 7.56 28.26 -10.14
CA VAL A 105 8.47 29.04 -10.99
C VAL A 105 7.71 29.80 -12.09
N ASN A 106 6.45 29.44 -12.35
CA ASN A 106 5.58 30.05 -13.37
C ASN A 106 4.43 30.86 -12.73
#